data_AF-A0AAU6P4L7-F1
#
_entry.id   AF-A0AAU6P4L7-F1
#
_cell.length_a   1.000
_cell.length_b   1.000
_cell.length_c   1.000
_cell.angle_alpha   90.00
_cell.angle_beta   90.00
_cell.angle_gamma   90.00
#
_symmetry.space_group_name_H-M   'P 1'
#
loop_
_entity.id
_entity.type
_entity.pdbx_description
1 polymer ?
#
loop_
_entity_poly.entity_id
_entity_poly.type
_entity_poly.pdbx_seq_one_letter_code
_entity_poly.pdbx_strand_id
1 'polypeptide(L)'
;MKLLNILKETQTKSLIYAGTYKNIESLSTLLIGSNVEQERELLNKFSAWLSKNYSFNWSLTKLIKRGTGIHNGRLHRSLSQIQVKLFEEPEGLNNVISTSSIIEGVNTSAENVIIWANRSGKGRARLNDFTYKNIMGRSGRMFKHFIGKIYILDVPPKEEQTQLDIPFPEEILGDLDEKKFARELTSEQVTKIIMYKEEMASILGEEEFERLQTQNIFQISDAELIKKIAYDMKNDPTSWNGLGYLNSMNTQNWGRMLFKIIRLQPGGWEASYTQFVEFVKILKYNWFKPIPKLLKELEPYEIGIDDFFKLERKVTFKLTSLLSDVNVLQKEILKDKNYDISRFVSLASNAFLPTVVYQLEEFGLPRMISRKIHNAGLIDFHNKEQKLHDVLTQINEIGFKRISLIEGIDNFDQYILKYFFVGITVRVKKEI
;
A
#
# COMPACT_ATOMS: atom_id res chain seq x y z
N MET A 1 10.06 -26.90 -14.97
CA MET A 1 9.27 -28.12 -15.27
C MET A 1 8.40 -28.58 -14.10
N LYS A 2 8.91 -28.76 -12.87
CA LYS A 2 8.10 -29.26 -11.74
C LYS A 2 6.82 -28.45 -11.40
N LEU A 3 6.89 -27.12 -11.34
CA LEU A 3 5.70 -26.28 -11.06
C LEU A 3 4.58 -26.49 -12.09
N LEU A 4 4.92 -26.49 -13.39
CA LEU A 4 3.93 -26.62 -14.46
C LEU A 4 3.25 -28.00 -14.43
N ASN A 5 3.98 -29.05 -14.04
CA ASN A 5 3.41 -30.38 -13.88
C ASN A 5 2.42 -30.39 -12.71
N ILE A 6 2.80 -29.83 -11.55
CA ILE A 6 1.91 -29.72 -10.39
C ILE A 6 0.62 -28.99 -10.77
N LEU A 7 0.72 -27.82 -11.42
CA LEU A 7 -0.45 -27.04 -11.82
C LEU A 7 -1.35 -27.74 -12.85
N LYS A 8 -0.78 -28.61 -13.70
CA LYS A 8 -1.55 -29.44 -14.64
C LYS A 8 -2.24 -30.61 -13.94
N GLU A 9 -1.57 -31.21 -12.97
CA GLU A 9 -2.07 -32.39 -12.22
C GLU A 9 -3.13 -32.04 -11.19
N THR A 10 -3.02 -30.88 -10.54
CA THR A 10 -3.93 -30.55 -9.43
C THR A 10 -5.34 -30.24 -9.90
N GLN A 11 -5.55 -29.66 -11.10
CA GLN A 11 -6.83 -29.16 -11.65
C GLN A 11 -7.69 -28.27 -10.71
N THR A 12 -7.25 -28.06 -9.47
CA THR A 12 -7.92 -27.34 -8.39
C THR A 12 -7.12 -26.10 -8.00
N LYS A 13 -7.76 -25.22 -7.21
CA LYS A 13 -7.25 -23.88 -6.98
C LYS A 13 -5.94 -23.88 -6.19
N SER A 14 -4.94 -23.15 -6.69
CA SER A 14 -3.57 -23.17 -6.17
C SER A 14 -3.08 -21.78 -5.77
N LEU A 15 -2.54 -21.66 -4.55
CA LEU A 15 -1.83 -20.48 -4.07
C LEU A 15 -0.33 -20.70 -4.26
N ILE A 16 0.34 -19.82 -5.00
CA ILE A 16 1.77 -19.92 -5.31
C ILE A 16 2.51 -18.84 -4.53
N TYR A 17 3.24 -19.24 -3.48
CA TYR A 17 4.11 -18.35 -2.71
C TYR A 17 5.43 -18.11 -3.44
N ALA A 18 5.61 -16.89 -3.96
CA ALA A 18 6.80 -16.45 -4.67
C ALA A 18 7.86 -15.81 -3.75
N GLY A 19 7.44 -15.27 -2.60
CA GLY A 19 8.31 -14.62 -1.60
C GLY A 19 8.83 -13.22 -1.97
N THR A 20 9.23 -12.99 -3.23
CA THR A 20 9.77 -11.70 -3.69
C THR A 20 9.13 -11.22 -4.98
N TYR A 21 9.15 -9.89 -5.24
CA TYR A 21 8.63 -9.32 -6.49
C TYR A 21 9.36 -9.85 -7.74
N LYS A 22 10.68 -10.06 -7.67
CA LYS A 22 11.47 -10.67 -8.76
C LYS A 22 11.01 -12.09 -9.09
N ASN A 23 10.63 -12.86 -8.08
CA ASN A 23 10.08 -14.20 -8.29
C ASN A 23 8.67 -14.14 -8.88
N ILE A 24 7.85 -13.15 -8.49
CA ILE A 24 6.55 -12.91 -9.14
C ILE A 24 6.75 -12.65 -10.63
N GLU A 25 7.70 -11.79 -11.03
CA GLU A 25 8.00 -11.53 -12.44
C GLU A 25 8.47 -12.79 -13.17
N SER A 26 9.38 -13.56 -12.56
CA SER A 26 9.90 -14.80 -13.15
C SER A 26 8.79 -15.84 -13.36
N LEU A 27 7.93 -16.03 -12.36
CA LEU A 27 6.75 -16.90 -12.44
C LEU A 27 5.74 -16.40 -13.47
N SER A 28 5.53 -15.08 -13.53
CA SER A 28 4.62 -14.45 -14.49
C SER A 28 5.06 -14.74 -15.92
N THR A 29 6.34 -14.52 -16.22
CA THR A 29 6.93 -14.82 -17.53
C THR A 29 6.83 -16.30 -17.87
N LEU A 30 7.13 -17.19 -16.91
CA LEU A 30 7.01 -18.63 -17.09
C LEU A 30 5.58 -19.03 -17.46
N LEU A 31 4.58 -18.60 -16.68
CA LEU A 31 3.18 -18.96 -16.88
C LEU A 31 2.59 -18.34 -18.16
N ILE A 32 2.99 -17.12 -18.50
CA ILE A 32 2.58 -16.47 -19.75
C ILE A 32 3.10 -17.28 -20.96
N GLY A 33 4.36 -17.75 -20.89
CA GLY A 33 4.99 -18.50 -21.97
C GLY A 33 4.53 -19.97 -22.06
N SER A 34 4.08 -20.57 -20.96
CA SER A 34 3.73 -22.00 -20.92
C SER A 34 2.24 -22.30 -21.03
N ASN A 35 1.37 -21.40 -20.56
CA ASN A 35 -0.06 -21.64 -20.49
C ASN A 35 -0.79 -20.96 -21.65
N VAL A 36 -1.80 -21.66 -22.18
CA VAL A 36 -2.71 -21.13 -23.20
C VAL A 36 -3.76 -20.24 -22.55
N GLU A 37 -4.22 -19.23 -23.28
CA GLU A 37 -5.35 -18.41 -22.83
C GLU A 37 -6.62 -19.26 -22.72
N GLN A 38 -7.38 -19.03 -21.67
CA GLN A 38 -8.63 -19.71 -21.38
C GLN A 38 -9.79 -18.85 -21.88
N GLU A 39 -10.75 -19.45 -22.58
CA GLU A 39 -11.96 -18.77 -23.03
C GLU A 39 -12.99 -18.65 -21.90
N ARG A 40 -12.62 -17.91 -20.84
CA ARG A 40 -13.51 -17.63 -19.70
C ARG A 40 -14.01 -16.21 -19.78
N GLU A 41 -15.31 -16.04 -19.99
CA GLU A 41 -15.94 -14.73 -20.16
C GLU A 41 -15.64 -13.78 -18.99
N LEU A 42 -15.73 -14.27 -17.75
CA LEU A 42 -15.46 -13.48 -16.55
C LEU A 42 -14.02 -12.95 -16.49
N LEU A 43 -13.04 -13.80 -16.81
CA LEU A 43 -11.62 -13.41 -16.82
C LEU A 43 -11.28 -12.50 -18.00
N ASN A 44 -11.90 -12.71 -19.16
CA ASN A 44 -11.76 -11.83 -20.31
C ASN A 44 -12.31 -10.43 -20.01
N LYS A 45 -13.49 -10.34 -19.35
CA LYS A 45 -14.04 -9.07 -18.87
C LYS A 45 -13.12 -8.40 -17.84
N PHE A 46 -12.58 -9.16 -16.89
CA PHE A 46 -11.64 -8.60 -15.92
C PHE A 46 -10.35 -8.09 -16.58
N SER A 47 -9.76 -8.87 -17.48
CA SER A 47 -8.56 -8.48 -18.24
C SER A 47 -8.81 -7.20 -19.04
N ALA A 48 -9.97 -7.07 -19.71
CA ALA A 48 -10.32 -5.85 -20.44
C ALA A 48 -10.50 -4.65 -19.49
N TRP A 49 -11.13 -4.87 -18.33
CA TRP A 49 -11.29 -3.85 -17.30
C TRP A 49 -9.94 -3.36 -16.75
N LEU A 50 -8.98 -4.26 -16.52
CA LEU A 50 -7.61 -3.92 -16.13
C LEU A 50 -6.90 -3.09 -17.21
N SER A 51 -6.99 -3.51 -18.47
CA SER A 51 -6.40 -2.78 -19.60
C SER A 51 -6.97 -1.36 -19.74
N LYS A 52 -8.28 -1.20 -19.51
CA LYS A 52 -8.97 0.09 -19.57
C LYS A 52 -8.64 1.01 -18.41
N ASN A 53 -8.53 0.47 -17.19
CA ASN A 53 -8.45 1.28 -15.97
C ASN A 53 -7.02 1.45 -15.42
N TYR A 54 -6.06 0.62 -15.84
CA TYR A 54 -4.67 0.67 -15.37
C TYR A 54 -3.70 0.80 -16.55
N SER A 55 -3.37 -0.30 -17.21
CA SER A 55 -2.44 -0.31 -18.34
C SER A 55 -2.73 -1.49 -19.27
N PHE A 56 -2.78 -1.21 -20.58
CA PHE A 56 -3.03 -2.21 -21.61
C PHE A 56 -1.94 -3.29 -21.68
N ASN A 57 -0.67 -2.89 -21.50
CA ASN A 57 0.49 -3.78 -21.61
C ASN A 57 0.90 -4.42 -20.28
N TRP A 58 0.07 -4.34 -19.24
CA TRP A 58 0.40 -4.91 -17.94
C TRP A 58 0.45 -6.44 -17.98
N SER A 59 1.51 -7.04 -17.43
CA SER A 59 1.68 -8.50 -17.37
C SER A 59 0.48 -9.21 -16.70
N LEU A 60 -0.17 -8.56 -15.73
CA LEU A 60 -1.35 -9.10 -15.07
C LEU A 60 -2.49 -9.40 -16.05
N THR A 61 -2.73 -8.57 -17.07
CA THR A 61 -3.84 -8.80 -18.02
C THR A 61 -3.67 -10.14 -18.74
N LYS A 62 -2.43 -10.46 -19.15
CA LYS A 62 -2.07 -11.72 -19.81
C LYS A 62 -2.19 -12.93 -18.87
N LEU A 63 -1.85 -12.75 -17.59
CA LEU A 63 -1.99 -13.81 -16.57
C LEU A 63 -3.45 -14.11 -16.25
N ILE A 64 -4.29 -13.09 -16.13
CA ILE A 64 -5.71 -13.25 -15.84
C ILE A 64 -6.38 -14.09 -16.92
N LYS A 65 -6.07 -13.86 -18.20
CA LYS A 65 -6.55 -14.70 -19.31
C LYS A 65 -6.09 -16.16 -19.23
N ARG A 66 -5.04 -16.46 -18.45
CA ARG A 66 -4.51 -17.82 -18.21
C ARG A 66 -4.94 -18.36 -16.84
N GLY A 67 -5.98 -17.78 -16.23
CA GLY A 67 -6.52 -18.22 -14.96
C GLY A 67 -5.61 -17.93 -13.76
N THR A 68 -4.67 -16.98 -13.87
CA THR A 68 -3.69 -16.68 -12.81
C THR A 68 -3.76 -15.21 -12.40
N GLY A 69 -3.93 -14.93 -11.10
CA GLY A 69 -3.84 -13.59 -10.52
C GLY A 69 -2.51 -13.34 -9.80
N ILE A 70 -2.29 -12.08 -9.41
CA ILE A 70 -1.17 -11.66 -8.57
C ILE A 70 -1.71 -10.91 -7.35
N HIS A 71 -1.27 -11.30 -6.16
CA HIS A 71 -1.57 -10.59 -4.95
C HIS A 71 -0.29 -10.23 -4.21
N ASN A 72 0.00 -8.94 -4.15
CA ASN A 72 1.12 -8.41 -3.39
C ASN A 72 0.70 -7.10 -2.70
N GLY A 73 1.44 -6.70 -1.67
CA GLY A 73 1.13 -5.52 -0.89
C GLY A 73 1.31 -4.18 -1.62
N ARG A 74 1.68 -4.13 -2.90
CA ARG A 74 1.77 -2.88 -3.68
C ARG A 74 0.48 -2.54 -4.40
N LEU A 75 -0.32 -3.53 -4.81
CA LEU A 75 -1.56 -3.30 -5.55
C LEU A 75 -2.57 -2.51 -4.71
N HIS A 76 -3.42 -1.72 -5.37
CA HIS A 76 -4.59 -1.12 -4.70
C HIS A 76 -5.41 -2.20 -3.99
N ARG A 77 -5.94 -1.86 -2.81
CA ARG A 77 -6.63 -2.82 -1.96
C ARG A 77 -7.87 -3.40 -2.63
N SER A 78 -8.69 -2.56 -3.26
CA SER A 78 -9.84 -2.99 -4.06
C SER A 78 -9.46 -4.00 -5.14
N LEU A 79 -8.36 -3.78 -5.86
CA LEU A 79 -7.87 -4.69 -6.89
C LEU A 79 -7.46 -6.05 -6.30
N SER A 80 -6.80 -6.05 -5.15
CA SER A 80 -6.43 -7.26 -4.44
C SER A 80 -7.66 -8.05 -3.98
N GLN A 81 -8.70 -7.37 -3.49
CA GLN A 81 -9.96 -7.99 -3.08
C GLN A 81 -10.74 -8.58 -4.27
N ILE A 82 -10.77 -7.88 -5.41
CA ILE A 82 -11.40 -8.39 -6.65
C ILE A 82 -10.72 -9.70 -7.08
N GLN A 83 -9.39 -9.75 -7.06
CA GLN A 83 -8.66 -10.98 -7.42
C GLN A 83 -8.93 -12.13 -6.45
N VAL A 84 -9.02 -11.85 -5.14
CA VAL A 84 -9.42 -12.87 -4.15
C VAL A 84 -10.82 -13.37 -4.44
N LYS A 85 -11.77 -12.46 -4.70
CA LYS A 85 -13.15 -12.82 -5.02
C LYS A 85 -13.22 -13.68 -6.29
N LEU A 86 -12.49 -13.33 -7.34
CA LEU A 86 -12.38 -14.14 -8.55
C LEU A 86 -11.72 -15.49 -8.28
N PHE A 87 -10.75 -15.57 -7.37
CA PHE A 87 -10.18 -16.83 -6.93
C PHE A 87 -11.16 -17.68 -6.11
N GLU A 88 -12.27 -17.15 -5.62
CA GLU A 88 -13.33 -17.94 -4.98
C GLU A 88 -14.38 -18.43 -6.01
N GLU A 89 -14.57 -17.73 -7.12
CA GLU A 89 -15.51 -18.10 -8.18
C GLU A 89 -15.11 -19.37 -8.94
N PRO A 90 -16.03 -20.33 -9.19
CA PRO A 90 -15.73 -21.55 -9.95
C PRO A 90 -15.12 -21.28 -11.33
N GLU A 91 -15.68 -20.32 -12.07
CA GLU A 91 -15.23 -19.88 -13.40
C GLU A 91 -14.16 -18.78 -13.35
N GLY A 92 -13.65 -18.47 -12.16
CA GLY A 92 -12.69 -17.38 -11.94
C GLY A 92 -11.24 -17.86 -12.01
N LEU A 93 -10.41 -17.35 -11.10
CA LEU A 93 -8.97 -17.65 -11.07
C LEU A 93 -8.73 -19.06 -10.52
N ASN A 94 -7.84 -19.80 -11.19
CA ASN A 94 -7.36 -21.09 -10.72
C ASN A 94 -6.12 -20.92 -9.84
N ASN A 95 -5.30 -19.92 -10.13
CA ASN A 95 -4.03 -19.70 -9.45
C ASN A 95 -3.91 -18.26 -8.95
N VAL A 96 -3.27 -18.07 -7.81
CA VAL A 96 -2.84 -16.74 -7.36
C VAL A 96 -1.37 -16.80 -6.95
N ILE A 97 -0.54 -15.96 -7.55
CA ILE A 97 0.85 -15.77 -7.13
C ILE A 97 0.88 -14.72 -6.03
N SER A 98 1.55 -15.00 -4.91
CA SER A 98 1.63 -14.06 -3.79
C SER A 98 3.00 -13.96 -3.13
N THR A 99 3.22 -12.87 -2.41
CA THR A 99 4.26 -12.76 -1.38
C THR A 99 3.71 -13.24 -0.03
N SER A 100 4.09 -12.65 1.11
CA SER A 100 3.60 -13.03 2.45
C SER A 100 2.15 -12.58 2.75
N SER A 101 1.62 -11.59 2.04
CA SER A 101 0.41 -10.86 2.48
C SER A 101 -0.91 -11.63 2.37
N ILE A 102 -1.06 -12.62 1.47
CA ILE A 102 -2.26 -13.48 1.46
C ILE A 102 -2.31 -14.37 2.71
N ILE A 103 -1.16 -14.72 3.25
CA ILE A 103 -1.01 -15.84 4.19
C ILE A 103 -1.31 -15.38 5.63
N GLU A 104 -1.14 -14.08 5.88
CA GLU A 104 -1.31 -13.45 7.19
C GLU A 104 -2.71 -12.80 7.38
N GLY A 105 -3.45 -12.46 6.32
CA GLY A 105 -4.60 -11.55 6.46
C GLY A 105 -5.85 -11.80 5.59
N VAL A 106 -5.95 -12.90 4.84
CA VAL A 106 -7.13 -13.16 4.00
C VAL A 106 -7.66 -14.59 4.19
N ASN A 107 -8.97 -14.74 4.43
CA ASN A 107 -9.66 -16.03 4.60
C ASN A 107 -9.87 -16.77 3.27
N THR A 108 -8.86 -16.79 2.40
CA THR A 108 -8.96 -17.36 1.05
C THR A 108 -8.56 -18.84 1.08
N SER A 109 -9.51 -19.72 0.77
CA SER A 109 -9.27 -21.16 0.72
C SER A 109 -8.61 -21.57 -0.60
N ALA A 110 -7.34 -21.96 -0.56
CA ALA A 110 -6.69 -22.68 -1.66
C ALA A 110 -6.62 -24.18 -1.30
N GLU A 111 -6.86 -25.05 -2.29
CA GLU A 111 -6.72 -26.49 -2.10
C GLU A 111 -5.23 -26.90 -2.13
N ASN A 112 -4.43 -26.20 -2.94
CA ASN A 112 -3.01 -26.42 -3.06
C ASN A 112 -2.23 -25.17 -2.64
N VAL A 113 -1.18 -25.35 -1.84
CA VAL A 113 -0.20 -24.31 -1.53
C VAL A 113 1.15 -24.72 -2.11
N ILE A 114 1.71 -23.89 -2.98
CA ILE A 114 2.96 -24.15 -3.68
C ILE A 114 3.99 -23.13 -3.24
N ILE A 115 5.06 -23.57 -2.59
CA ILE A 115 6.18 -22.72 -2.17
C ILE A 115 7.22 -22.76 -3.28
N TRP A 116 7.31 -21.68 -4.06
CA TRP A 116 8.23 -21.56 -5.20
C TRP A 116 9.67 -21.33 -4.76
N ALA A 117 9.89 -20.51 -3.74
CA ALA A 117 11.23 -20.20 -3.25
C ALA A 117 11.21 -19.94 -1.73
N ASN A 118 12.21 -20.48 -1.04
CA ASN A 118 12.44 -20.27 0.38
C ASN A 118 13.27 -18.99 0.60
N ARG A 119 12.77 -17.85 0.09
CA ARG A 119 13.42 -16.53 0.27
C ARG A 119 12.37 -15.46 0.59
N SER A 120 12.54 -14.77 1.71
CA SER A 120 11.70 -13.63 2.11
C SER A 120 12.24 -12.31 1.55
N GLY A 121 11.39 -11.27 1.56
CA GLY A 121 11.48 -10.01 0.80
C GLY A 121 12.78 -9.18 0.86
N LYS A 122 13.82 -9.56 1.61
CA LYS A 122 15.15 -8.93 1.60
C LYS A 122 16.24 -9.91 1.16
N GLY A 123 16.28 -10.23 -0.14
CA GLY A 123 17.46 -10.65 -0.92
C GLY A 123 18.24 -11.94 -0.56
N ARG A 124 18.31 -12.35 0.70
CA ARG A 124 19.09 -13.48 1.24
C ARG A 124 18.43 -14.20 2.43
N ALA A 125 17.41 -13.63 3.08
CA ALA A 125 16.75 -14.26 4.22
C ALA A 125 15.91 -15.46 3.77
N ARG A 126 16.13 -16.63 4.37
CA ARG A 126 15.25 -17.80 4.22
C ARG A 126 13.91 -17.51 4.91
N LEU A 127 12.83 -18.21 4.53
CA LEU A 127 11.61 -18.23 5.34
C LEU A 127 12.02 -18.62 6.77
N ASN A 128 11.59 -17.83 7.76
CA ASN A 128 11.68 -18.29 9.13
C ASN A 128 10.67 -19.44 9.32
N ASP A 129 10.96 -20.33 10.28
CA ASP A 129 10.10 -21.48 10.58
C ASP A 129 8.67 -21.05 10.94
N PHE A 130 8.50 -19.87 11.56
CA PHE A 130 7.19 -19.30 11.87
C PHE A 130 6.34 -18.95 10.64
N THR A 131 6.88 -18.18 9.69
CA THR A 131 6.19 -17.88 8.43
C THR A 131 5.98 -19.15 7.64
N TYR A 132 6.95 -20.07 7.60
CA TYR A 132 6.79 -21.37 6.97
C TYR A 132 5.61 -22.16 7.57
N LYS A 133 5.51 -22.29 8.90
CA LYS A 133 4.38 -22.93 9.60
C LYS A 133 3.05 -22.21 9.35
N ASN A 134 3.04 -20.89 9.28
CA ASN A 134 1.85 -20.11 8.90
C ASN A 134 1.41 -20.38 7.45
N ILE A 135 2.35 -20.54 6.52
CA ILE A 135 2.06 -20.94 5.13
C ILE A 135 1.47 -22.35 5.09
N MET A 136 2.07 -23.29 5.84
CA MET A 136 1.64 -24.68 5.90
C MET A 136 0.24 -24.83 6.49
N GLY A 137 -0.08 -24.07 7.54
CA GLY A 137 -1.39 -24.09 8.22
C GLY A 137 -2.56 -23.51 7.41
N ARG A 138 -2.30 -22.94 6.22
CA ARG A 138 -3.34 -22.44 5.30
C ARG A 138 -3.74 -23.45 4.22
N SER A 139 -3.19 -24.66 4.28
CA SER A 139 -3.56 -25.77 3.42
C SER A 139 -4.77 -26.52 4.01
N GLY A 140 -5.87 -26.58 3.26
CA GLY A 140 -7.09 -27.28 3.66
C GLY A 140 -8.04 -26.46 4.55
N ARG A 141 -9.34 -26.80 4.49
CA ARG A 141 -10.38 -26.21 5.35
C ARG A 141 -11.32 -27.32 5.83
N MET A 142 -11.53 -27.37 7.14
CA MET A 142 -12.59 -28.17 7.74
C MET A 142 -13.92 -27.84 7.05
N PHE A 143 -14.59 -28.86 6.52
CA PHE A 143 -15.89 -28.80 5.79
C PHE A 143 -15.89 -28.34 4.32
N LYS A 144 -14.74 -28.21 3.62
CA LYS A 144 -14.75 -28.04 2.14
C LYS A 144 -13.66 -28.81 1.39
N HIS A 145 -12.42 -28.78 1.89
CA HIS A 145 -11.31 -29.59 1.38
C HIS A 145 -10.55 -30.14 2.60
N PHE A 146 -10.82 -31.40 2.97
CA PHE A 146 -10.31 -32.03 4.19
C PHE A 146 -8.80 -32.27 4.18
N ILE A 147 -8.17 -32.29 3.00
CA ILE A 147 -6.73 -32.46 2.80
C ILE A 147 -6.28 -31.38 1.81
N GLY A 148 -5.48 -30.41 2.26
CA GLY A 148 -4.79 -29.50 1.35
C GLY A 148 -3.39 -30.03 1.02
N LYS A 149 -2.95 -29.91 -0.24
CA LYS A 149 -1.64 -30.39 -0.68
C LYS A 149 -0.61 -29.27 -0.67
N ILE A 150 0.55 -29.53 -0.08
CA ILE A 150 1.64 -28.56 0.01
C ILE A 150 2.80 -29.06 -0.85
N TYR A 151 3.18 -28.26 -1.83
CA TYR A 151 4.29 -28.54 -2.72
C TYR A 151 5.43 -27.59 -2.44
N ILE A 152 6.57 -28.14 -2.03
CA ILE A 152 7.76 -27.36 -1.67
C ILE A 152 8.79 -27.58 -2.77
N LEU A 153 9.07 -26.53 -3.54
CA LEU A 153 9.99 -26.57 -4.68
C LEU A 153 11.42 -26.13 -4.33
N ASP A 154 11.65 -25.74 -3.08
CA ASP A 154 12.94 -25.29 -2.53
C ASP A 154 13.18 -25.97 -1.16
N VAL A 155 14.42 -26.06 -0.69
CA VAL A 155 14.74 -26.78 0.57
C VAL A 155 14.05 -26.09 1.76
N PRO A 156 13.34 -26.80 2.65
CA PRO A 156 12.69 -26.21 3.82
C PRO A 156 13.73 -25.53 4.74
N PRO A 157 13.32 -24.49 5.51
CA PRO A 157 14.22 -23.87 6.47
C PRO A 157 14.61 -24.86 7.58
N LYS A 158 15.76 -24.64 8.24
CA LYS A 158 16.13 -25.42 9.43
C LYS A 158 15.18 -25.03 10.56
N GLU A 159 14.74 -26.02 11.35
CA GLU A 159 13.99 -25.75 12.58
C GLU A 159 14.87 -24.95 13.55
N GLU A 160 14.37 -23.81 14.02
CA GLU A 160 15.06 -22.95 14.99
C GLU A 160 14.18 -22.83 16.24
N GLN A 161 14.79 -22.82 17.43
CA GLN A 161 14.10 -22.40 18.64
C GLN A 161 13.88 -20.88 18.54
N THR A 162 12.63 -20.46 18.36
CA THR A 162 12.27 -19.05 18.26
C THR A 162 12.41 -18.37 19.62
N GLN A 163 13.62 -17.94 19.99
CA GLN A 163 13.80 -16.92 21.02
C GLN A 163 13.57 -15.55 20.40
N LEU A 164 12.45 -14.93 20.74
CA LEU A 164 12.12 -13.55 20.37
C LEU A 164 12.83 -12.59 21.34
N ASP A 165 14.15 -12.49 21.23
CA ASP A 165 14.83 -11.31 21.77
C ASP A 165 14.65 -10.19 20.73
N ILE A 166 13.93 -9.14 21.12
CA ILE A 166 13.74 -7.94 20.29
C ILE A 166 14.71 -6.89 20.81
N PRO A 167 15.95 -6.80 20.28
CA PRO A 167 16.83 -5.70 20.64
C PRO A 167 16.20 -4.38 20.19
N PHE A 168 16.35 -3.32 20.99
CA PHE A 168 15.94 -1.98 20.58
C PHE A 168 16.81 -1.48 19.42
N PRO A 169 16.23 -1.23 18.23
CA PRO A 169 16.94 -0.61 17.12
C PRO A 169 17.45 0.79 17.53
N GLU A 170 18.62 1.19 17.02
CA GLU A 170 19.19 2.50 17.35
C GLU A 170 18.29 3.65 16.91
N GLU A 171 17.53 3.47 15.84
CA GLU A 171 16.69 4.50 15.24
C GLU A 171 15.60 4.99 16.19
N ILE A 172 15.03 4.11 17.02
CA ILE A 172 13.89 4.41 17.91
C ILE A 172 14.30 4.88 19.30
N LEU A 173 15.60 4.92 19.60
CA LEU A 173 16.08 5.23 20.94
C LEU A 173 15.58 6.59 21.43
N GLY A 174 15.50 7.61 20.56
CA GLY A 174 15.06 8.96 20.92
C GLY A 174 13.62 9.08 21.43
N ASP A 175 12.78 8.08 21.16
CA ASP A 175 11.38 8.00 21.62
C ASP A 175 11.24 7.23 22.95
N LEU A 176 12.33 6.63 23.44
CA LEU A 176 12.32 5.82 24.66
C LEU A 176 12.48 6.68 25.92
N ASP A 177 11.79 6.24 26.97
CA ASP A 177 12.02 6.72 28.33
C ASP A 177 13.16 5.90 28.96
N GLU A 178 14.32 6.52 29.14
CA GLU A 178 15.49 5.86 29.72
C GLU A 178 15.25 5.33 31.14
N LYS A 179 14.31 5.91 31.91
CA LYS A 179 13.97 5.46 33.26
C LYS A 179 13.06 4.23 33.21
N LYS A 180 12.14 4.18 32.24
CA LYS A 180 11.21 3.06 32.06
C LYS A 180 11.90 1.81 31.50
N PHE A 181 12.86 1.98 30.60
CA PHE A 181 13.59 0.88 29.93
C PHE A 181 15.02 0.68 30.46
N ALA A 182 15.34 1.24 31.63
CA ALA A 182 16.69 1.21 32.22
C ALA A 182 17.30 -0.20 32.37
N ARG A 183 16.48 -1.25 32.49
CA ARG A 183 16.93 -2.65 32.62
C ARG A 183 17.24 -3.34 31.29
N GLU A 184 16.79 -2.75 30.18
CA GLU A 184 16.88 -3.35 28.84
C GLU A 184 17.82 -2.55 27.91
N LEU A 185 18.22 -1.35 28.32
CA LEU A 185 19.13 -0.48 27.58
C LEU A 185 20.57 -0.61 28.06
N THR A 186 21.52 -0.56 27.13
CA THR A 186 22.94 -0.44 27.46
C THR A 186 23.29 0.98 27.91
N SER A 187 24.39 1.16 28.65
CA SER A 187 24.86 2.50 29.04
C SER A 187 25.12 3.40 27.82
N GLU A 188 25.62 2.84 26.71
CA GLU A 188 25.81 3.58 25.46
C GLU A 188 24.47 4.05 24.86
N GLN A 189 23.45 3.19 24.86
CA GLN A 189 22.11 3.56 24.38
C GLN A 189 21.50 4.66 25.26
N VAL A 190 21.62 4.56 26.58
CA VAL A 190 21.16 5.61 27.50
C VAL A 190 21.87 6.94 27.22
N THR A 191 23.19 6.94 27.01
CA THR A 191 23.93 8.16 26.63
C THR A 191 23.42 8.75 25.32
N LYS A 192 23.18 7.94 24.29
CA LYS A 192 22.62 8.41 23.01
C LYS A 192 21.24 9.06 23.19
N ILE A 193 20.38 8.47 24.02
CA ILE A 193 19.04 9.03 24.33
C ILE A 193 19.17 10.39 25.00
N ILE A 194 20.01 10.50 26.03
CA ILE A 194 20.20 11.75 26.78
C ILE A 194 20.75 12.82 25.84
N MET A 195 21.79 12.51 25.06
CA MET A 195 22.37 13.44 24.09
C MET A 195 21.33 13.92 23.07
N TYR A 196 20.51 13.02 22.52
CA TYR A 196 19.43 13.39 21.61
C TYR A 196 18.43 14.34 22.27
N LYS A 197 18.01 14.05 23.51
CA LYS A 197 17.06 14.90 24.25
C LYS A 197 17.63 16.29 24.53
N GLU A 198 18.88 16.38 24.98
CA GLU A 198 19.57 17.65 25.22
C GLU A 198 19.72 18.47 23.92
N GLU A 199 20.14 17.83 22.83
CA GLU A 199 20.27 18.49 21.53
C GLU A 199 18.92 19.02 21.03
N MET A 200 17.86 18.21 21.12
CA MET A 200 16.52 18.60 20.69
C MET A 200 15.91 19.69 21.58
N ALA A 201 16.06 19.60 22.90
CA ALA A 201 15.63 20.64 23.84
C ALA A 201 16.36 21.97 23.56
N SER A 202 17.66 21.91 23.21
CA SER A 202 18.40 23.12 22.81
C SER A 202 17.87 23.75 21.51
N ILE A 203 17.30 22.96 20.60
CA ILE A 203 16.78 23.41 19.31
C ILE A 203 15.36 23.97 19.46
N LEU A 204 14.47 23.25 20.15
CA LEU A 204 13.04 23.52 20.21
C LEU A 204 12.59 24.31 21.45
N GLY A 205 13.38 24.26 22.53
CA GLY A 205 12.93 24.60 23.89
C GLY A 205 12.61 23.34 24.69
N GLU A 206 12.94 23.35 25.98
CA GLU A 206 12.75 22.21 26.89
C GLU A 206 11.25 21.88 27.05
N GLU A 207 10.43 22.88 27.37
CA GLU A 207 8.97 22.72 27.53
C GLU A 207 8.29 22.26 26.23
N GLU A 208 8.64 22.86 25.08
CA GLU A 208 8.07 22.47 23.80
C GLU A 208 8.47 21.04 23.40
N PHE A 209 9.72 20.67 23.58
CA PHE A 209 10.18 19.32 23.24
C PHE A 209 9.53 18.25 24.13
N GLU A 210 9.46 18.47 25.44
CA GLU A 210 8.75 17.58 26.36
C GLU A 210 7.27 17.40 25.98
N ARG A 211 6.61 18.50 25.58
CA ARG A 211 5.22 18.44 25.09
C ARG A 211 5.10 17.59 23.83
N LEU A 212 5.99 17.77 22.85
CA LEU A 212 5.97 17.00 21.59
C LEU A 212 6.21 15.51 21.82
N GLN A 213 7.13 15.16 22.71
CA GLN A 213 7.41 13.76 23.09
C GLN A 213 6.21 13.12 23.80
N THR A 214 5.67 13.80 24.82
CA THR A 214 4.55 13.26 25.62
C THR A 214 3.31 13.01 24.77
N GLN A 215 3.08 13.83 23.75
CA GLN A 215 1.94 13.70 22.83
C GLN A 215 2.20 12.73 21.66
N ASN A 216 3.39 12.14 21.54
CA ASN A 216 3.80 11.29 20.42
C ASN A 216 3.45 11.92 19.05
N ILE A 217 3.79 13.20 18.87
CA ILE A 217 3.37 13.96 17.67
C ILE A 217 4.13 13.52 16.41
N PHE A 218 5.40 13.11 16.55
CA PHE A 218 6.22 12.72 15.41
C PHE A 218 5.78 11.37 14.84
N GLN A 219 5.70 11.29 13.51
CA GLN A 219 5.31 10.07 12.80
C GLN A 219 6.50 9.19 12.43
N ILE A 220 7.66 9.80 12.20
CA ILE A 220 8.91 9.09 11.95
C ILE A 220 9.50 8.66 13.29
N SER A 221 9.81 7.38 13.43
CA SER A 221 10.50 6.84 14.62
C SER A 221 12.03 6.94 14.53
N ASP A 222 12.58 7.54 13.47
CA ASP A 222 14.02 7.76 13.28
C ASP A 222 14.42 9.09 13.92
N ALA A 223 14.90 9.01 15.16
CA ALA A 223 15.29 10.17 15.97
C ALA A 223 16.39 11.01 15.30
N GLU A 224 17.37 10.37 14.66
CA GLU A 224 18.47 11.08 13.98
C GLU A 224 17.97 11.87 12.77
N LEU A 225 16.99 11.35 12.03
CA LEU A 225 16.35 12.09 10.95
C LEU A 225 15.58 13.32 11.47
N ILE A 226 14.81 13.19 12.55
CA ILE A 226 14.10 14.32 13.17
C ILE A 226 15.09 15.40 13.60
N LYS A 227 16.15 15.00 14.32
CA LYS A 227 17.22 15.91 14.75
C LYS A 227 17.87 16.63 13.58
N LYS A 228 18.21 15.89 12.52
CA LYS A 228 18.80 16.46 11.31
C LYS A 228 17.90 17.53 10.67
N ILE A 229 16.59 17.27 10.59
CA ILE A 229 15.62 18.25 10.06
C ILE A 229 15.57 19.48 10.96
N ALA A 230 15.47 19.29 12.27
CA ALA A 230 15.39 20.38 13.25
C ALA A 230 16.66 21.26 13.23
N TYR A 231 17.83 20.63 13.20
CA TYR A 231 19.13 21.32 13.08
C TYR A 231 19.25 22.10 11.78
N ASP A 232 18.85 21.51 10.64
CA ASP A 232 18.88 22.18 9.33
C ASP A 232 17.92 23.38 9.28
N MET A 233 16.73 23.29 9.90
CA MET A 233 15.80 24.41 10.04
C MET A 233 16.35 25.55 10.90
N LYS A 234 16.98 25.22 12.03
CA LYS A 234 17.52 26.23 12.96
C LYS A 234 18.73 26.96 12.39
N ASN A 235 19.64 26.25 11.70
CA ASN A 235 20.89 26.82 11.21
C ASN A 235 20.80 27.44 9.82
N ASP A 236 19.87 26.99 8.96
CA ASP A 236 19.58 27.63 7.68
C ASP A 236 18.07 27.84 7.43
N PRO A 237 17.43 28.76 8.19
CA PRO A 237 16.01 29.08 8.03
C PRO A 237 15.65 29.51 6.60
N THR A 238 16.57 30.20 5.91
CA THR A 238 16.32 30.77 4.59
C THR A 238 16.17 29.70 3.51
N SER A 239 16.82 28.53 3.70
CA SER A 239 16.65 27.41 2.78
C SER A 239 15.23 26.85 2.79
N TRP A 240 14.50 26.99 3.91
CA TRP A 240 13.10 26.58 4.10
C TRP A 240 12.08 27.62 3.63
N ASN A 241 12.54 28.78 3.14
CA ASN A 241 11.66 29.75 2.50
C ASN A 241 10.94 29.10 1.32
N GLY A 242 9.62 29.24 1.31
CA GLY A 242 8.77 28.66 0.28
C GLY A 242 8.17 27.30 0.62
N LEU A 243 8.31 26.81 1.85
CA LEU A 243 7.59 25.61 2.32
C LEU A 243 6.08 25.70 2.05
N GLY A 244 5.49 26.88 2.28
CA GLY A 244 4.08 27.16 1.98
C GLY A 244 3.68 26.99 0.50
N TYR A 245 4.63 27.02 -0.45
CA TYR A 245 4.33 26.79 -1.86
C TYR A 245 3.86 25.36 -2.16
N LEU A 246 4.06 24.40 -1.25
CA LEU A 246 3.45 23.08 -1.36
C LEU A 246 1.91 23.17 -1.43
N ASN A 247 1.29 24.19 -0.84
CA ASN A 247 -0.16 24.42 -0.97
C ASN A 247 -0.56 25.12 -2.29
N SER A 248 0.40 25.52 -3.12
CA SER A 248 0.13 26.19 -4.39
C SER A 248 -0.61 25.25 -5.35
N MET A 249 -1.55 25.81 -6.11
CA MET A 249 -2.19 25.09 -7.21
C MET A 249 -1.22 24.81 -8.36
N ASN A 250 -0.11 25.53 -8.49
CA ASN A 250 0.89 25.25 -9.51
C ASN A 250 1.94 24.27 -8.97
N THR A 251 1.99 23.06 -9.55
CA THR A 251 2.91 21.98 -9.13
C THR A 251 4.38 22.31 -9.36
N GLN A 252 4.70 23.27 -10.24
CA GLN A 252 6.09 23.68 -10.47
C GLN A 252 6.70 24.35 -9.24
N ASN A 253 5.87 24.98 -8.40
CA ASN A 253 6.32 25.61 -7.17
C ASN A 253 6.70 24.60 -6.07
N TRP A 254 6.34 23.32 -6.22
CA TRP A 254 6.60 22.29 -5.21
C TRP A 254 8.03 21.76 -5.26
N GLY A 255 8.67 21.81 -6.43
CA GLY A 255 9.90 21.09 -6.73
C GLY A 255 11.03 21.35 -5.73
N ARG A 256 11.35 22.62 -5.47
CA ARG A 256 12.45 23.01 -4.56
C ARG A 256 12.30 22.37 -3.17
N MET A 257 11.11 22.48 -2.58
CA MET A 257 10.84 21.96 -1.23
C MET A 257 10.78 20.43 -1.21
N LEU A 258 10.13 19.81 -2.19
CA LEU A 258 10.11 18.36 -2.29
C LEU A 258 11.54 17.79 -2.43
N PHE A 259 12.38 18.36 -3.29
CA PHE A 259 13.78 17.94 -3.43
C PHE A 259 14.57 18.11 -2.13
N LYS A 260 14.43 19.25 -1.43
CA LYS A 260 15.12 19.47 -0.15
C LYS A 260 14.73 18.39 0.86
N ILE A 261 13.42 18.18 1.03
CA ILE A 261 12.88 17.27 2.04
C ILE A 261 13.28 15.81 1.77
N ILE A 262 13.12 15.31 0.54
CA ILE A 262 13.49 13.92 0.23
C ILE A 262 15.02 13.67 0.30
N ARG A 263 15.85 14.70 0.11
CA ARG A 263 17.31 14.59 0.25
C ARG A 263 17.77 14.50 1.71
N LEU A 264 16.95 14.96 2.67
CA LEU A 264 17.25 14.79 4.09
C LEU A 264 17.26 13.30 4.48
N GLN A 265 16.44 12.49 3.78
CA GLN A 265 16.39 11.03 3.92
C GLN A 265 16.81 10.32 2.62
N PRO A 266 18.12 10.10 2.37
CA PRO A 266 18.60 9.74 1.05
C PRO A 266 18.18 8.35 0.54
N GLY A 267 17.74 7.45 1.42
CA GLY A 267 17.40 6.06 1.09
C GLY A 267 15.89 5.75 1.03
N GLY A 268 15.53 4.62 0.42
CA GLY A 268 14.20 4.00 0.55
C GLY A 268 13.06 4.62 -0.29
N TRP A 269 13.38 5.48 -1.26
CA TRP A 269 12.42 6.04 -2.23
C TRP A 269 12.13 5.11 -3.42
N GLU A 270 13.02 4.14 -3.69
CA GLU A 270 12.90 3.16 -4.79
C GLU A 270 12.72 3.78 -6.19
N ALA A 271 13.16 5.04 -6.35
CA ALA A 271 13.27 5.80 -7.59
C ALA A 271 14.31 6.91 -7.40
N SER A 272 14.78 7.53 -8.49
CA SER A 272 15.57 8.77 -8.40
C SER A 272 14.73 9.91 -7.81
N TYR A 273 15.39 10.92 -7.24
CA TYR A 273 14.69 12.08 -6.69
C TYR A 273 13.84 12.79 -7.74
N THR A 274 14.33 12.92 -8.98
CA THR A 274 13.58 13.55 -10.07
C THR A 274 12.33 12.76 -10.40
N GLN A 275 12.45 11.44 -10.59
CA GLN A 275 11.29 10.56 -10.83
C GLN A 275 10.26 10.68 -9.70
N PHE A 276 10.70 10.69 -8.45
CA PHE A 276 9.78 10.77 -7.30
C PHE A 276 9.07 12.14 -7.23
N VAL A 277 9.78 13.24 -7.41
CA VAL A 277 9.19 14.59 -7.39
C VAL A 277 8.20 14.78 -8.52
N GLU A 278 8.56 14.37 -9.74
CA GLU A 278 7.67 14.48 -10.89
C GLU A 278 6.46 13.55 -10.76
N PHE A 279 6.63 12.36 -10.18
CA PHE A 279 5.52 11.50 -9.80
C PHE A 279 4.55 12.20 -8.85
N VAL A 280 5.02 12.84 -7.77
CA VAL A 280 4.16 13.59 -6.84
C VAL A 280 3.39 14.71 -7.55
N LYS A 281 4.06 15.46 -8.44
CA LYS A 281 3.43 16.53 -9.22
C LYS A 281 2.31 16.01 -10.13
N ILE A 282 2.51 14.86 -10.78
CA ILE A 282 1.51 14.23 -11.64
C ILE A 282 0.40 13.59 -10.82
N LEU A 283 0.74 12.96 -9.68
CA LEU A 283 -0.21 12.32 -8.76
C LEU A 283 -1.23 13.32 -8.20
N LYS A 284 -0.92 14.62 -8.15
CA LYS A 284 -1.93 15.67 -7.87
C LYS A 284 -3.23 15.49 -8.67
N TYR A 285 -3.14 15.00 -9.90
CA TYR A 285 -4.28 14.83 -10.80
C TYR A 285 -4.97 13.47 -10.69
N ASN A 286 -4.66 12.65 -9.68
CA ASN A 286 -5.16 11.28 -9.52
C ASN A 286 -6.69 11.18 -9.47
N TRP A 287 -7.36 12.15 -8.85
CA TRP A 287 -8.82 12.21 -8.87
C TRP A 287 -9.37 12.58 -10.26
N PHE A 288 -8.75 13.55 -10.93
CA PHE A 288 -9.27 14.17 -12.14
C PHE A 288 -8.91 13.43 -13.44
N LYS A 289 -7.84 12.62 -13.42
CA LYS A 289 -7.36 11.85 -14.58
C LYS A 289 -7.42 10.35 -14.27
N PRO A 290 -7.79 9.50 -15.24
CA PRO A 290 -7.65 8.06 -15.11
C PRO A 290 -6.17 7.66 -15.12
N ILE A 291 -5.83 6.55 -14.45
CA ILE A 291 -4.44 6.07 -14.32
C ILE A 291 -3.73 5.92 -15.68
N PRO A 292 -4.34 5.40 -16.76
CA PRO A 292 -3.69 5.34 -18.07
C PRO A 292 -3.22 6.71 -18.60
N LYS A 293 -3.94 7.80 -18.31
CA LYS A 293 -3.50 9.15 -18.69
C LYS A 293 -2.33 9.63 -17.83
N LEU A 294 -2.34 9.33 -16.54
CA LEU A 294 -1.23 9.64 -15.64
C LEU A 294 0.04 8.87 -16.05
N LEU A 295 -0.09 7.58 -16.37
CA LEU A 295 1.01 6.77 -16.86
C LEU A 295 1.62 7.34 -18.14
N LYS A 296 0.80 7.83 -19.07
CA LYS A 296 1.29 8.51 -20.28
C LYS A 296 2.11 9.77 -19.95
N GLU A 297 1.68 10.57 -18.97
CA GLU A 297 2.44 11.74 -18.50
C GLU A 297 3.73 11.35 -17.75
N LEU A 298 3.80 10.11 -17.27
CA LEU A 298 4.92 9.54 -16.53
C LEU A 298 5.93 8.79 -17.42
N GLU A 299 5.60 8.53 -18.69
CA GLU A 299 6.48 7.87 -19.68
C GLU A 299 7.87 8.53 -19.80
N PRO A 300 8.03 9.87 -19.84
CA PRO A 300 9.35 10.52 -19.91
C PRO A 300 10.25 10.23 -18.72
N TYR A 301 9.69 9.73 -17.61
CA TYR A 301 10.40 9.39 -16.40
C TYR A 301 10.57 7.88 -16.20
N GLU A 302 10.21 7.08 -17.22
CA GLU A 302 10.28 5.61 -17.21
C GLU A 302 9.46 4.96 -16.08
N ILE A 303 8.38 5.61 -15.66
CA ILE A 303 7.52 5.11 -14.58
C ILE A 303 6.38 4.29 -15.18
N GLY A 304 6.46 2.97 -15.02
CA GLY A 304 5.41 2.03 -15.40
C GLY A 304 4.31 1.87 -14.34
N ILE A 305 3.37 0.95 -14.59
CA ILE A 305 2.27 0.66 -13.66
C ILE A 305 2.76 0.08 -12.32
N ASP A 306 3.77 -0.79 -12.35
CA ASP A 306 4.31 -1.38 -11.11
C ASP A 306 5.06 -0.32 -10.28
N ASP A 307 5.72 0.63 -10.93
CA ASP A 307 6.31 1.82 -10.29
C ASP A 307 5.24 2.75 -9.75
N PHE A 308 4.14 2.97 -10.48
CA PHE A 308 3.02 3.79 -10.02
C PHE A 308 2.51 3.32 -8.66
N PHE A 309 2.21 2.03 -8.51
CA PHE A 309 1.78 1.45 -7.23
C PHE A 309 2.82 1.62 -6.12
N LYS A 310 4.08 1.37 -6.45
CA LYS A 310 5.20 1.49 -5.51
C LYS A 310 5.36 2.94 -5.02
N LEU A 311 5.38 3.90 -5.93
CA LEU A 311 5.57 5.31 -5.63
C LEU A 311 4.34 5.92 -4.96
N GLU A 312 3.12 5.53 -5.35
CA GLU A 312 1.89 5.98 -4.66
C GLU A 312 1.96 5.65 -3.17
N ARG A 313 2.34 4.41 -2.80
CA ARG A 313 2.53 4.04 -1.39
C ARG A 313 3.65 4.84 -0.71
N LYS A 314 4.74 5.16 -1.41
CA LYS A 314 5.81 6.01 -0.84
C LYS A 314 5.31 7.43 -0.59
N VAL A 315 4.43 7.95 -1.44
CA VAL A 315 3.79 9.24 -1.23
C VAL A 315 2.87 9.18 -0.01
N THR A 316 1.94 8.23 0.04
CA THR A 316 0.90 8.18 1.08
C THR A 316 1.46 7.92 2.47
N PHE A 317 2.50 7.10 2.60
CA PHE A 317 3.10 6.76 3.89
C PHE A 317 4.39 7.56 4.16
N LYS A 318 5.44 7.32 3.39
CA LYS A 318 6.78 7.81 3.70
C LYS A 318 6.91 9.33 3.57
N LEU A 319 6.47 9.89 2.44
CA LEU A 319 6.51 11.34 2.21
C LEU A 319 5.58 12.07 3.17
N THR A 320 4.37 11.56 3.39
CA THR A 320 3.41 12.13 4.34
C THR A 320 4.00 12.24 5.75
N SER A 321 4.58 11.16 6.29
CA SER A 321 5.17 11.20 7.63
C SER A 321 6.31 12.22 7.72
N LEU A 322 7.17 12.24 6.72
CA LEU A 322 8.25 13.23 6.64
C LEU A 322 7.74 14.67 6.56
N LEU A 323 6.71 14.92 5.75
CA LEU A 323 6.12 16.26 5.65
C LEU A 323 5.33 16.66 6.91
N SER A 324 4.72 15.69 7.60
CA SER A 324 4.03 15.92 8.87
C SER A 324 5.02 16.40 9.92
N ASP A 325 6.15 15.71 10.07
CA ASP A 325 7.16 16.06 11.06
C ASP A 325 7.86 17.37 10.71
N VAL A 326 8.13 17.60 9.41
CA VAL A 326 8.57 18.91 8.91
C VAL A 326 7.58 20.02 9.26
N ASN A 327 6.27 19.77 9.12
CA ASN A 327 5.22 20.75 9.44
C ASN A 327 5.10 21.02 10.94
N VAL A 328 5.40 20.04 11.80
CA VAL A 328 5.46 20.21 13.25
C VAL A 328 6.71 21.03 13.62
N LEU A 329 7.90 20.59 13.19
CA LEU A 329 9.16 21.25 13.51
C LEU A 329 9.19 22.71 13.04
N GLN A 330 8.71 22.99 11.82
CA GLN A 330 8.69 24.37 11.33
C GLN A 330 7.75 25.29 12.13
N LYS A 331 6.65 24.78 12.71
CA LYS A 331 5.76 25.60 13.55
C LYS A 331 6.45 26.01 14.85
N GLU A 332 7.35 25.19 15.36
CA GLU A 332 8.09 25.47 16.59
C GLU A 332 9.39 26.26 16.34
N ILE A 333 10.08 26.00 15.22
CA ILE A 333 11.40 26.62 14.93
C ILE A 333 11.24 27.93 14.13
N LEU A 334 10.34 27.95 13.15
CA LEU A 334 10.16 29.06 12.19
C LEU A 334 8.87 29.84 12.50
N LYS A 335 8.68 30.21 13.78
CA LYS A 335 7.47 30.86 14.31
C LYS A 335 7.09 32.14 13.54
N ASP A 336 8.07 32.84 12.97
CA ASP A 336 7.88 34.09 12.19
C ASP A 336 7.29 33.87 10.79
N LYS A 337 7.42 32.66 10.22
CA LYS A 337 6.99 32.35 8.85
C LYS A 337 5.52 31.96 8.74
N ASN A 338 4.95 31.42 9.82
CA ASN A 338 3.57 30.92 9.89
C ASN A 338 3.18 30.03 8.69
N TYR A 339 4.07 29.13 8.27
CA TYR A 339 3.71 28.16 7.24
C TYR A 339 2.74 27.13 7.82
N ASP A 340 1.83 26.63 6.99
CA ASP A 340 1.02 25.47 7.35
C ASP A 340 0.79 24.61 6.12
N ILE A 341 1.51 23.48 6.03
CA ILE A 341 1.39 22.55 4.91
C ILE A 341 0.44 21.38 5.23
N SER A 342 -0.33 21.46 6.32
CA SER A 342 -1.27 20.39 6.73
C SER A 342 -2.23 19.98 5.62
N ARG A 343 -2.67 20.95 4.79
CA ARG A 343 -3.51 20.67 3.62
C ARG A 343 -2.79 19.79 2.60
N PHE A 344 -1.54 20.11 2.26
CA PHE A 344 -0.75 19.29 1.33
C PHE A 344 -0.48 17.90 1.90
N VAL A 345 -0.14 17.80 3.20
CA VAL A 345 0.05 16.51 3.89
C VAL A 345 -1.21 15.66 3.81
N SER A 346 -2.39 16.25 4.06
CA SER A 346 -3.69 15.57 3.95
C SER A 346 -3.99 15.11 2.52
N LEU A 347 -3.63 15.90 1.50
CA LEU A 347 -3.80 15.47 0.10
C LEU A 347 -2.85 14.32 -0.24
N ALA A 348 -1.56 14.42 0.14
CA ALA A 348 -0.57 13.38 -0.12
C ALA A 348 -0.91 12.05 0.57
N SER A 349 -1.40 12.10 1.81
CA SER A 349 -1.78 10.91 2.59
C SER A 349 -2.92 10.12 1.96
N ASN A 350 -3.81 10.79 1.23
CA ASN A 350 -4.94 10.20 0.50
C ASN A 350 -4.65 10.02 -1.01
N ALA A 351 -3.37 10.00 -1.41
CA ALA A 351 -2.96 9.88 -2.82
C ALA A 351 -3.60 10.93 -3.75
N PHE A 352 -3.88 12.13 -3.22
CA PHE A 352 -4.59 13.22 -3.90
C PHE A 352 -6.01 12.86 -4.36
N LEU A 353 -6.62 11.86 -3.74
CA LEU A 353 -8.05 11.57 -3.85
C LEU A 353 -8.82 12.32 -2.76
N PRO A 354 -10.14 12.50 -2.92
CA PRO A 354 -10.98 12.79 -1.77
C PRO A 354 -10.81 11.73 -0.69
N THR A 355 -10.74 12.13 0.58
CA THR A 355 -10.48 11.23 1.71
C THR A 355 -11.41 10.02 1.72
N VAL A 356 -12.72 10.24 1.52
CA VAL A 356 -13.71 9.17 1.51
C VAL A 356 -13.52 8.22 0.31
N VAL A 357 -13.06 8.73 -0.83
CA VAL A 357 -12.77 7.88 -2.01
C VAL A 357 -11.57 6.97 -1.73
N TYR A 358 -10.52 7.49 -1.11
CA TYR A 358 -9.36 6.68 -0.71
C TYR A 358 -9.80 5.57 0.27
N GLN A 359 -10.63 5.92 1.26
CA GLN A 359 -11.20 4.96 2.21
C GLN A 359 -12.13 3.93 1.56
N LEU A 360 -12.98 4.34 0.62
CA LEU A 360 -13.85 3.43 -0.14
C LEU A 360 -13.04 2.42 -0.95
N GLU A 361 -11.90 2.82 -1.49
CA GLU A 361 -11.02 1.92 -2.20
C GLU A 361 -10.37 0.87 -1.29
N GLU A 362 -10.00 1.27 -0.07
CA GLU A 362 -9.57 0.34 0.97
C GLU A 362 -10.71 -0.61 1.39
N PHE A 363 -11.95 -0.13 1.38
CA PHE A 363 -13.17 -0.92 1.60
C PHE A 363 -13.61 -1.79 0.40
N GLY A 364 -12.93 -1.68 -0.74
CA GLY A 364 -13.15 -2.56 -1.89
C GLY A 364 -13.81 -1.92 -3.11
N LEU A 365 -14.17 -0.64 -3.08
CA LEU A 365 -14.73 0.07 -4.23
C LEU A 365 -13.65 0.84 -5.00
N PRO A 366 -13.25 0.41 -6.21
CA PRO A 366 -12.20 1.08 -6.97
C PRO A 366 -12.51 2.56 -7.23
N ARG A 367 -11.50 3.43 -7.12
CA ARG A 367 -11.64 4.88 -7.36
C ARG A 367 -12.25 5.22 -8.72
N MET A 368 -12.08 4.35 -9.72
CA MET A 368 -12.67 4.50 -11.06
C MET A 368 -14.20 4.45 -11.04
N ILE A 369 -14.79 3.61 -10.18
CA ILE A 369 -16.23 3.50 -10.01
C ILE A 369 -16.74 4.68 -9.17
N SER A 370 -16.05 5.03 -8.08
CA SER A 370 -16.38 6.21 -7.27
C SER A 370 -16.41 7.49 -8.11
N ARG A 371 -15.47 7.65 -9.05
CA ARG A 371 -15.49 8.79 -9.99
C ARG A 371 -16.68 8.78 -10.95
N LYS A 372 -17.14 7.61 -11.40
CA LYS A 372 -18.36 7.53 -12.24
C LYS A 372 -19.60 7.92 -11.44
N ILE A 373 -19.70 7.47 -10.18
CA ILE A 373 -20.76 7.86 -9.24
C ILE A 373 -20.76 9.38 -9.03
N HIS A 374 -19.57 9.97 -8.85
CA HIS A 374 -19.39 11.42 -8.73
C HIS A 374 -19.88 12.18 -9.96
N ASN A 375 -19.37 11.80 -11.14
CA ASN A 375 -19.67 12.47 -12.40
C ASN A 375 -21.15 12.36 -12.79
N ALA A 376 -21.84 11.30 -12.33
CA ALA A 376 -23.28 11.13 -12.49
C ALA A 376 -24.11 12.01 -11.54
N GLY A 377 -23.47 12.78 -10.66
CA GLY A 377 -24.15 13.63 -9.68
C GLY A 377 -24.88 12.88 -8.58
N LEU A 378 -24.58 11.58 -8.38
CA LEU A 378 -25.26 10.78 -7.35
C LEU A 378 -24.68 11.01 -5.96
N ILE A 379 -23.35 11.22 -5.85
CA ILE A 379 -22.66 11.52 -4.60
C ILE A 379 -21.56 12.55 -4.88
N ASP A 380 -21.57 13.66 -4.13
CA ASP A 380 -20.51 14.65 -4.17
C ASP A 380 -19.36 14.31 -3.22
N PHE A 381 -18.32 13.66 -3.74
CA PHE A 381 -17.12 13.34 -2.98
C PHE A 381 -16.18 14.54 -2.75
N HIS A 382 -16.47 15.75 -3.26
CA HIS A 382 -15.68 16.93 -2.90
C HIS A 382 -16.05 17.49 -1.52
N ASN A 383 -17.19 17.08 -0.96
CA ASN A 383 -17.58 17.46 0.39
C ASN A 383 -16.66 16.83 1.44
N LYS A 384 -15.83 17.67 2.07
CA LYS A 384 -14.83 17.27 3.07
C LYS A 384 -15.42 16.89 4.43
N GLU A 385 -16.69 17.22 4.69
CA GLU A 385 -17.34 16.92 5.97
C GLU A 385 -17.95 15.51 5.99
N GLN A 386 -18.14 14.90 4.81
CA GLN A 386 -18.70 13.55 4.71
C GLN A 386 -17.77 12.52 5.33
N LYS A 387 -18.31 11.69 6.22
CA LYS A 387 -17.61 10.52 6.75
C LYS A 387 -17.92 9.30 5.89
N LEU A 388 -17.04 8.31 5.94
CA LEU A 388 -17.21 7.05 5.22
C LEU A 388 -18.57 6.39 5.50
N HIS A 389 -19.01 6.37 6.76
CA HIS A 389 -20.28 5.75 7.15
C HIS A 389 -21.48 6.40 6.45
N ASP A 390 -21.53 7.73 6.39
CA ASP A 390 -22.61 8.48 5.76
C ASP A 390 -22.69 8.18 4.25
N VAL A 391 -21.52 8.08 3.61
CA VAL A 391 -21.42 7.75 2.19
C VAL A 391 -21.81 6.30 1.92
N LEU A 392 -21.45 5.35 2.79
CA LEU A 392 -21.90 3.97 2.66
C LEU A 392 -23.43 3.85 2.79
N THR A 393 -24.04 4.60 3.70
CA THR A 393 -25.49 4.69 3.84
C THR A 393 -26.13 5.27 2.57
N GLN A 394 -25.61 6.37 2.03
CA GLN A 394 -26.09 6.95 0.76
C GLN A 394 -25.97 5.94 -0.41
N ILE A 395 -24.85 5.22 -0.52
CA ILE A 395 -24.68 4.18 -1.56
C ILE A 395 -25.75 3.10 -1.42
N ASN A 396 -26.04 2.65 -0.20
CA ASN A 396 -27.09 1.67 0.08
C ASN A 396 -28.49 2.20 -0.27
N GLU A 397 -28.80 3.45 0.06
CA GLU A 397 -30.08 4.11 -0.25
C GLU A 397 -30.31 4.32 -1.75
N ILE A 398 -29.27 4.75 -2.49
CA ILE A 398 -29.31 4.88 -3.95
C ILE A 398 -29.53 3.49 -4.58
N GLY A 399 -28.85 2.47 -4.04
CA GLY A 399 -29.03 1.07 -4.41
C GLY A 399 -28.30 0.66 -5.69
N PHE A 400 -27.99 -0.64 -5.77
CA PHE A 400 -27.25 -1.24 -6.90
C PHE A 400 -27.87 -0.93 -8.26
N LYS A 401 -29.20 -1.04 -8.40
CA LYS A 401 -29.88 -0.85 -9.70
C LYS A 401 -29.60 0.53 -10.28
N ARG A 402 -29.74 1.60 -9.49
CA ARG A 402 -29.51 2.96 -9.95
C ARG A 402 -28.05 3.22 -10.30
N ILE A 403 -27.11 2.73 -9.48
CA ILE A 403 -25.67 2.87 -9.75
C ILE A 403 -25.24 2.08 -11.00
N SER A 404 -25.81 0.89 -11.22
CA SER A 404 -25.47 0.03 -12.37
C SER A 404 -25.87 0.62 -13.73
N LEU A 405 -26.78 1.60 -13.74
CA LEU A 405 -27.29 2.28 -14.94
C LEU A 405 -26.52 3.56 -15.28
N ILE A 406 -25.53 3.95 -14.47
CA ILE A 406 -24.70 5.13 -14.76
C ILE A 406 -23.95 4.93 -16.07
N GLU A 407 -23.91 5.98 -16.90
CA GLU A 407 -23.14 5.97 -18.13
C GLU A 407 -21.66 5.64 -17.88
N GLY A 408 -21.13 4.69 -18.66
CA GLY A 408 -19.74 4.25 -18.55
C GLY A 408 -19.46 3.18 -17.50
N ILE A 409 -20.45 2.75 -16.71
CA ILE A 409 -20.39 1.50 -15.92
C ILE A 409 -20.50 0.32 -16.89
N ASP A 410 -19.43 -0.46 -16.99
CA ASP A 410 -19.39 -1.64 -17.84
C ASP A 410 -19.77 -2.93 -17.08
N ASN A 411 -19.85 -4.05 -17.81
CA ASN A 411 -20.25 -5.34 -17.25
C ASN A 411 -19.37 -5.78 -16.07
N PHE A 412 -18.08 -5.43 -16.07
CA PHE A 412 -17.19 -5.81 -14.97
C PHE A 412 -17.29 -4.83 -13.80
N ASP A 413 -17.54 -3.54 -14.04
CA ASP A 413 -17.93 -2.61 -12.97
C ASP A 413 -19.18 -3.10 -12.24
N GLN A 414 -20.19 -3.61 -12.96
CA GLN A 414 -21.39 -4.18 -12.35
C GLN A 414 -21.08 -5.41 -11.48
N TYR A 415 -20.14 -6.27 -11.91
CA TYR A 415 -19.66 -7.38 -11.09
C TYR A 415 -19.03 -6.89 -9.78
N ILE A 416 -18.15 -5.88 -9.86
CA ILE A 416 -17.50 -5.26 -8.69
C ILE A 416 -18.55 -4.63 -7.77
N LEU A 417 -19.48 -3.87 -8.31
CA LEU A 417 -20.57 -3.24 -7.54
C LEU A 417 -21.42 -4.29 -6.84
N LYS A 418 -21.82 -5.37 -7.53
CA LYS A 418 -22.60 -6.45 -6.91
C LYS A 418 -21.85 -7.06 -5.73
N TYR A 419 -20.55 -7.30 -5.88
CA TYR A 419 -19.71 -7.79 -4.79
C TYR A 419 -19.61 -6.78 -3.63
N PHE A 420 -19.38 -5.50 -3.95
CA PHE A 420 -19.30 -4.42 -2.96
C PHE A 420 -20.60 -4.29 -2.15
N PHE A 421 -21.76 -4.27 -2.81
CA PHE A 421 -23.08 -4.20 -2.17
C PHE A 421 -23.33 -5.38 -1.21
N VAL A 422 -22.89 -6.59 -1.55
CA VAL A 422 -22.96 -7.75 -0.65
C VAL A 422 -22.16 -7.52 0.64
N GLY A 423 -21.03 -6.81 0.55
CA GLY A 423 -20.19 -6.48 1.71
C GLY A 423 -20.76 -5.40 2.62
N ILE A 424 -21.49 -4.42 2.05
CA ILE A 424 -22.01 -3.26 2.79
C ILE A 424 -23.48 -3.36 3.21
N THR A 425 -24.21 -4.35 2.70
CA THR A 425 -25.59 -4.60 3.13
C THR A 425 -25.57 -5.27 4.49
N VAL A 426 -26.06 -4.55 5.52
CA VAL A 426 -26.22 -5.10 6.87
C VAL A 426 -27.08 -6.36 6.78
N ARG A 427 -26.52 -7.52 7.12
CA ARG A 427 -27.33 -8.72 7.34
C ARG A 427 -28.17 -8.44 8.57
N VAL A 428 -29.43 -8.07 8.37
CA VAL A 428 -30.44 -8.19 9.42
C VAL A 428 -30.38 -9.64 9.87
N LYS A 429 -29.83 -9.89 11.07
CA LYS A 429 -29.94 -11.20 11.72
C LYS A 429 -31.44 -11.49 11.76
N LYS A 430 -31.90 -12.44 10.95
CA LYS A 430 -33.15 -13.13 11.25
C LYS A 430 -32.86 -13.84 12.56
N GLU A 431 -33.39 -13.29 13.66
CA GLU A 431 -33.65 -14.07 14.86
C GLU A 431 -34.49 -15.28 14.40
N ILE A 432 -33.92 -16.47 14.57
CA ILE A 432 -34.62 -17.74 14.47
C ILE A 432 -35.00 -18.12 15.89
#